data_AF-A0A2T4WUT6-F1
#
_entry.id   AF-A0A2T4WUT6-F1
#
_cell.length_a   1.000
_cell.length_b   1.000
_cell.length_c   1.000
_cell.angle_alpha   90.00
_cell.angle_beta   90.00
_cell.angle_gamma   90.00
#
_symmetry.space_group_name_H-M   'P 1'
#
loop_
_entity.id
_entity.type
_entity.pdbx_description
1 polymer ?
#
loop_
_entity_poly.entity_id
_entity_poly.type
_entity_poly.pdbx_seq_one_letter_code
_entity_poly.pdbx_strand_id
1 'polypeptide(L)'
;TNDDDYDLPYKNPKLLADAGVLVGIHTGNNSNFQTRNLPFYAGQVVGQGMGKEDALKLITSNIAEILGIDDQLGTISVGKNATLFVSEGDALDMRGNQLTHAFIDGRAISLETHQTELWKRYSNKFKGN
;
A
#
# COMPACT_ATOMS: atom_id res chain seq x y z
N THR A 1 16.97 15.46 -27.71
CA THR A 1 16.78 14.02 -27.91
C THR A 1 16.52 13.41 -26.56
N ASN A 2 15.30 13.57 -26.02
CA ASN A 2 14.91 12.93 -24.76
C ASN A 2 14.02 11.74 -25.13
N ASP A 3 14.66 10.67 -25.60
CA ASP A 3 14.07 9.32 -25.58
C ASP A 3 14.35 8.74 -24.20
N ASP A 4 13.76 9.35 -23.16
CA ASP A 4 13.70 8.67 -21.87
C ASP A 4 12.75 7.48 -22.04
N ASP A 5 13.17 6.31 -21.57
CA ASP A 5 12.32 5.11 -21.58
C ASP A 5 10.96 5.44 -20.95
N TYR A 6 9.87 5.17 -21.66
CA TYR A 6 8.51 5.46 -21.20
C TYR A 6 8.22 4.84 -19.83
N ASP A 7 8.85 3.69 -19.54
CA ASP A 7 8.68 2.98 -18.28
C ASP A 7 9.67 3.43 -17.19
N LEU A 8 10.56 4.38 -17.47
CA LEU A 8 11.59 4.85 -16.55
C LEU A 8 11.02 5.25 -15.17
N PRO A 9 9.88 5.98 -15.06
CA PRO A 9 9.30 6.31 -13.76
C PRO A 9 8.96 5.08 -12.91
N TYR A 10 8.56 3.97 -13.54
CA TYR A 10 8.20 2.72 -12.87
C TYR A 10 9.43 1.84 -12.57
N LYS A 11 10.48 1.96 -13.38
CA LYS A 11 11.76 1.26 -13.19
C LYS A 11 12.67 1.94 -12.17
N ASN A 12 12.55 3.26 -12.00
CA ASN A 12 13.42 4.05 -11.14
C ASN A 12 13.57 3.52 -9.71
N PRO A 13 12.49 3.12 -9.00
CA PRO A 13 12.65 2.58 -7.64
C PRO A 13 13.53 1.32 -7.60
N LYS A 14 13.42 0.47 -8.63
CA LYS A 14 14.27 -0.73 -8.78
C LYS A 14 15.72 -0.34 -9.07
N LEU A 15 15.96 0.55 -10.03
CA LEU A 15 17.31 0.97 -10.38
C LEU A 15 18.06 1.58 -9.18
N LEU A 16 17.35 2.38 -8.38
CA LEU A 16 17.91 2.98 -7.18
C LEU A 16 18.15 1.94 -6.07
N ALA A 17 17.22 1.01 -5.86
CA ALA A 17 17.40 -0.09 -4.92
C ALA A 17 18.57 -1.01 -5.32
N ASP A 18 18.70 -1.34 -6.61
CA ASP A 18 19.81 -2.13 -7.16
C ASP A 18 21.17 -1.41 -6.96
N ALA A 19 21.16 -0.08 -6.95
CA ALA A 19 22.34 0.75 -6.65
C ALA A 19 22.64 0.89 -5.14
N GLY A 20 21.86 0.23 -4.27
CA GLY A 20 22.05 0.27 -2.81
C GLY A 20 21.48 1.51 -2.14
N VAL A 21 20.63 2.28 -2.83
CA VAL A 21 19.95 3.44 -2.24
C VAL A 21 18.72 2.95 -1.47
N LEU A 22 18.48 3.53 -0.29
CA LEU A 22 17.23 3.33 0.44
C LEU A 22 16.10 4.09 -0.26
N VAL A 23 15.11 3.35 -0.80
CA VAL A 23 14.03 3.92 -1.61
C VAL A 23 12.69 3.69 -0.96
N GLY A 24 11.86 4.73 -0.97
CA GLY A 24 10.44 4.65 -0.60
C GLY A 24 9.56 5.29 -1.67
N ILE A 25 8.30 4.83 -1.76
CA ILE A 25 7.29 5.41 -2.65
C ILE A 25 6.30 6.24 -1.82
N HIS A 26 5.99 7.43 -2.32
CA HIS A 26 5.01 8.32 -1.73
C HIS A 26 4.16 8.97 -2.84
N THR A 27 2.89 9.28 -2.55
CA THR A 27 1.96 9.87 -3.53
C THR A 27 2.07 11.39 -3.68
N GLY A 28 3.04 12.02 -3.03
CA GLY A 28 3.26 13.47 -3.07
C GLY A 28 2.17 14.26 -2.32
N ASN A 29 2.07 15.57 -2.60
CA ASN A 29 1.00 16.45 -2.11
C ASN A 29 -0.37 16.21 -2.78
N ASN A 30 -0.50 15.14 -3.56
CA ASN A 30 -1.75 14.82 -4.22
C ASN A 30 -2.79 14.42 -3.17
N SER A 31 -3.95 15.07 -3.23
CA SER A 31 -5.07 14.89 -2.31
C SER A 31 -5.34 13.41 -1.97
N ASN A 32 -5.81 13.16 -0.73
CA ASN A 32 -6.06 11.86 -0.08
C ASN A 32 -6.64 10.72 -0.95
N PHE A 33 -7.24 11.03 -2.10
CA PHE A 33 -7.77 10.03 -3.04
C PHE A 33 -6.70 9.20 -3.75
N GLN A 34 -5.43 9.64 -3.84
CA GLN A 34 -4.35 8.86 -4.45
C GLN A 34 -3.69 7.89 -3.47
N THR A 35 -3.81 8.10 -2.17
CA THR A 35 -3.19 7.26 -1.13
C THR A 35 -3.65 5.80 -1.21
N ARG A 36 -4.90 5.54 -1.63
CA ARG A 36 -5.42 4.19 -1.87
C ARG A 36 -4.71 3.43 -3.01
N ASN A 37 -4.04 4.16 -3.91
CA ASN A 37 -3.30 3.60 -5.04
C ASN A 37 -1.84 3.30 -4.68
N LEU A 38 -1.40 3.59 -3.44
CA LEU A 38 -0.02 3.36 -3.02
C LEU A 38 0.44 1.90 -3.19
N PRO A 39 -0.38 0.88 -2.82
CA PRO A 39 0.00 -0.51 -3.05
C PRO A 39 0.11 -0.86 -4.54
N PHE A 40 -0.70 -0.22 -5.38
CA PHE A 40 -0.63 -0.41 -6.83
C PHE A 40 0.66 0.15 -7.42
N TYR A 41 1.14 1.31 -6.94
CA TYR A 41 2.45 1.82 -7.38
C TYR A 41 3.59 0.87 -7.03
N ALA A 42 3.58 0.29 -5.83
CA ALA A 42 4.55 -0.75 -5.46
C ALA A 42 4.39 -2.01 -6.33
N GLY A 43 3.15 -2.45 -6.60
CA GLY A 43 2.86 -3.57 -7.49
C GLY A 43 3.36 -3.36 -8.93
N GLN A 44 3.36 -2.13 -9.45
CA GLN A 44 3.95 -1.85 -10.77
C GLN A 44 5.46 -2.06 -10.81
N VAL A 45 6.17 -1.75 -9.72
CA VAL A 45 7.62 -2.00 -9.62
C VAL A 45 7.93 -3.50 -9.67
N VAL A 46 7.03 -4.35 -9.12
CA VAL A 46 7.12 -5.81 -9.27
C VAL A 46 7.04 -6.21 -10.74
N GLY A 47 6.14 -5.58 -11.52
CA GLY A 47 6.04 -5.77 -12.97
C GLY A 47 7.32 -5.41 -13.74
N GLN A 48 8.18 -4.57 -13.16
CA GLN A 48 9.49 -4.19 -13.71
C GLN A 48 10.65 -5.10 -13.23
N GLY A 49 10.34 -6.21 -12.56
CA GLY A 49 11.31 -7.23 -12.16
C GLY A 49 11.87 -7.08 -10.74
N MET A 50 11.28 -6.25 -9.89
CA MET A 50 11.58 -6.25 -8.45
C MET A 50 10.84 -7.40 -7.75
N GLY A 51 11.46 -7.99 -6.71
CA GLY A 51 10.78 -8.98 -5.87
C GLY A 51 9.56 -8.38 -5.14
N LYS A 52 8.51 -9.18 -4.94
CA LYS A 52 7.29 -8.73 -4.23
C LYS A 52 7.58 -8.22 -2.81
N GLU A 53 8.47 -8.90 -2.10
CA GLU A 53 8.84 -8.51 -0.75
C GLU A 53 9.59 -7.17 -0.74
N ASP A 54 10.52 -6.96 -1.67
CA ASP A 54 11.25 -5.70 -1.76
C ASP A 54 10.33 -4.54 -2.19
N ALA A 55 9.38 -4.80 -3.07
CA ALA A 55 8.34 -3.84 -3.41
C ALA A 55 7.44 -3.49 -2.22
N LEU A 56 7.14 -4.45 -1.34
CA LEU A 56 6.41 -4.19 -0.10
C LEU A 56 7.23 -3.30 0.85
N LYS A 57 8.54 -3.51 0.94
CA LYS A 57 9.44 -2.67 1.74
C LYS A 57 9.42 -1.20 1.31
N LEU A 58 9.27 -0.92 0.01
CA LEU A 58 9.17 0.46 -0.54
C LEU A 58 8.03 1.29 0.06
N ILE A 59 6.97 0.65 0.57
CA ILE A 59 5.81 1.32 1.18
C ILE A 59 5.66 1.02 2.68
N THR A 60 6.61 0.30 3.27
CA THR A 60 6.57 -0.13 4.69
C THR A 60 7.89 0.18 5.40
N SER A 61 8.79 -0.79 5.53
CA SER A 61 10.02 -0.68 6.31
C SER A 61 10.93 0.44 5.82
N ASN A 62 11.09 0.61 4.51
CA ASN A 62 11.99 1.62 3.97
C ASN A 62 11.49 3.03 4.29
N ILE A 63 10.18 3.25 4.26
CA ILE A 63 9.60 4.54 4.64
C ILE A 63 9.81 4.80 6.13
N ALA A 64 9.65 3.78 6.98
CA ALA A 64 9.89 3.93 8.41
C ALA A 64 11.36 4.30 8.70
N GLU A 65 12.31 3.67 7.99
CA GLU A 65 13.74 3.99 8.10
C GLU A 65 14.07 5.40 7.58
N ILE A 66 13.52 5.79 6.41
CA ILE A 66 13.69 7.15 5.86
C ILE A 66 13.16 8.22 6.82
N LEU A 67 12.06 7.92 7.52
CA LEU A 67 11.43 8.83 8.49
C LEU A 67 12.04 8.74 9.90
N GLY A 68 12.92 7.78 10.18
CA GLY A 68 13.52 7.56 11.49
C GLY A 68 12.52 7.09 12.56
N ILE A 69 11.48 6.36 12.15
CA ILE A 69 10.43 5.78 13.02
C ILE A 69 10.38 4.25 12.91
N ASP A 70 11.47 3.65 12.43
CA ASP A 70 11.63 2.21 12.29
C ASP A 70 11.65 1.49 13.65
N ASP A 71 11.94 2.19 14.74
CA ASP A 71 11.79 1.68 16.11
C ASP A 71 10.33 1.34 16.48
N GLN A 72 9.36 2.01 15.84
CA GLN A 72 7.93 1.92 16.17
C GLN A 72 7.09 1.32 15.05
N LEU A 73 7.46 1.51 13.77
CA LEU A 73 6.64 1.17 12.62
C LEU A 73 7.45 0.49 11.50
N GLY A 74 6.76 0.09 10.43
CA GLY A 74 7.36 -0.43 9.20
C GLY A 74 7.55 -1.95 9.14
N THR A 75 7.62 -2.65 10.28
CA THR A 75 7.71 -4.12 10.33
C THR A 75 6.85 -4.71 11.44
N ILE A 76 6.50 -5.98 11.31
CA ILE A 76 5.81 -6.73 12.36
C ILE A 76 6.87 -7.40 13.23
N SER A 77 7.17 -6.80 14.37
CA SER A 77 8.12 -7.33 15.37
C SER A 77 7.69 -6.98 16.78
N VAL A 78 8.08 -7.79 17.76
CA VAL A 78 7.77 -7.55 19.17
C VAL A 78 8.35 -6.20 19.61
N GLY A 79 7.53 -5.40 20.30
CA GLY A 79 7.91 -4.06 20.78
C GLY A 79 7.52 -2.90 19.87
N LYS A 80 7.12 -3.16 18.62
CA LYS A 80 6.61 -2.14 17.69
C LYS A 80 5.10 -1.92 17.84
N ASN A 81 4.61 -0.79 17.31
CA ASN A 81 3.18 -0.51 17.27
C ASN A 81 2.44 -1.53 16.40
N ALA A 82 1.34 -2.05 16.92
CA ALA A 82 0.48 -3.00 16.22
C ALA A 82 -0.42 -2.29 15.19
N THR A 83 0.22 -1.62 14.22
CA THR A 83 -0.44 -0.99 13.07
C THR A 83 -0.25 -1.89 11.86
N LEU A 84 -1.30 -2.65 11.54
CA LEU A 84 -1.27 -3.67 10.49
C LEU A 84 -2.67 -3.86 9.89
N PHE A 85 -2.72 -4.40 8.68
CA PHE A 85 -3.96 -4.82 8.05
C PHE A 85 -3.83 -6.25 7.54
N VAL A 86 -4.98 -6.91 7.39
CA VAL A 86 -5.10 -8.27 6.88
C VAL A 86 -5.91 -8.21 5.60
N SER A 87 -5.36 -8.79 4.54
CA SER A 87 -6.01 -8.92 3.24
C SER A 87 -6.14 -10.40 2.88
N GLU A 88 -7.26 -10.78 2.24
CA GLU A 88 -7.46 -12.16 1.73
C GLU A 88 -6.55 -12.47 0.54
N GLY A 89 -6.23 -11.47 -0.29
CA GLY A 89 -5.31 -11.60 -1.42
C GLY A 89 -4.04 -10.79 -1.24
N ASP A 90 -3.25 -10.73 -2.31
CA ASP A 90 -1.98 -10.01 -2.35
C ASP A 90 -2.18 -8.51 -2.06
N ALA A 91 -1.50 -8.00 -1.04
CA ALA A 91 -1.59 -6.61 -0.62
C ALA A 91 -1.15 -5.61 -1.70
N LEU A 92 -0.29 -6.04 -2.64
CA LEU A 92 0.19 -5.21 -3.75
C LEU A 92 -0.70 -5.30 -4.99
N ASP A 93 -1.65 -6.25 -5.04
CA ASP A 93 -2.59 -6.39 -6.15
C ASP A 93 -3.89 -5.64 -5.87
N MET A 94 -4.27 -4.72 -6.75
CA MET A 94 -5.51 -3.95 -6.62
C MET A 94 -6.78 -4.82 -6.65
N ARG A 95 -6.75 -5.98 -7.32
CA ARG A 95 -7.92 -6.86 -7.43
C ARG A 95 -8.06 -7.78 -6.22
N GLY A 96 -6.93 -8.30 -5.74
CA GLY A 96 -6.85 -9.22 -4.61
C GLY A 96 -6.78 -8.55 -3.23
N ASN A 97 -6.42 -7.26 -3.15
CA ASN A 97 -6.29 -6.54 -1.87
C ASN A 97 -7.66 -6.22 -1.23
N GLN A 98 -8.30 -7.26 -0.71
CA GLN A 98 -9.56 -7.20 0.01
C GLN A 98 -9.28 -7.21 1.51
N LEU A 99 -9.29 -6.03 2.13
CA LEU A 99 -9.06 -5.86 3.55
C LEU A 99 -10.19 -6.52 4.35
N THR A 100 -9.83 -7.42 5.27
CA THR A 100 -10.75 -8.05 6.22
C THR A 100 -10.63 -7.45 7.60
N HIS A 101 -9.42 -7.07 8.01
CA HIS A 101 -9.14 -6.46 9.29
C HIS A 101 -8.11 -5.36 9.14
N ALA A 102 -8.22 -4.32 9.95
CA ALA A 102 -7.17 -3.33 10.09
C ALA A 102 -7.08 -2.87 11.54
N PHE A 103 -5.85 -2.62 11.97
CA PHE A 103 -5.50 -2.23 13.32
C PHE A 103 -4.60 -1.00 13.24
N ILE A 104 -4.86 -0.03 14.11
CA ILE A 104 -4.00 1.14 14.30
C ILE A 104 -3.68 1.20 15.79
N ASP A 105 -2.40 1.16 16.13
CA ASP A 105 -1.95 1.18 17.54
C ASP A 105 -2.64 0.08 18.38
N GLY A 106 -2.79 -1.12 17.79
CA GLY A 106 -3.45 -2.27 18.43
C GLY A 106 -4.98 -2.19 18.51
N ARG A 107 -5.60 -1.09 18.07
CA ARG A 107 -7.06 -0.92 18.07
C ARG A 107 -7.64 -1.33 16.72
N ALA A 108 -8.64 -2.20 16.75
CA ALA A 108 -9.37 -2.57 15.54
C ALA A 108 -10.13 -1.35 14.99
N ILE A 109 -9.98 -1.07 13.70
CA ILE A 109 -10.73 -0.03 13.00
C ILE A 109 -11.88 -0.63 12.21
N SER A 110 -13.00 0.09 12.15
CA SER A 110 -14.10 -0.30 11.28
C SER A 110 -13.71 -0.07 9.83
N LEU A 111 -13.86 -1.11 9.01
CA LEU A 111 -13.73 -1.02 7.55
C LEU A 111 -15.02 -0.55 6.87
N GLU A 112 -16.07 -0.28 7.66
CA GLU A 112 -17.30 0.30 7.12
C GLU A 112 -17.08 1.76 6.70
N THR A 113 -17.51 2.03 5.47
CA THR A 113 -17.52 3.35 4.86
C THR A 113 -18.96 3.80 4.69
N HIS A 114 -19.20 5.10 4.55
CA HIS A 114 -20.54 5.61 4.27
C HIS A 114 -21.16 4.97 3.01
N GLN A 115 -20.34 4.62 2.01
CA GLN A 115 -20.79 3.93 0.80
C GLN A 115 -21.24 2.49 1.08
N THR A 116 -20.51 1.74 1.91
CA THR A 116 -20.91 0.38 2.29
C THR A 116 -22.15 0.39 3.18
N GLU A 117 -22.30 1.40 4.05
CA GLU A 117 -23.53 1.61 4.83
C GLU A 117 -24.74 1.87 3.93
N LEU A 118 -24.62 2.81 2.97
CA LEU A 118 -25.68 3.10 1.99
C LEU A 118 -25.99 1.88 1.12
N TRP A 119 -24.97 1.16 0.66
CA TRP A 119 -25.17 -0.07 -0.11
C TRP A 119 -25.95 -1.10 0.69
N LYS A 120 -25.58 -1.38 1.95
CA LYS A 120 -26.33 -2.29 2.85
C LYS A 120 -27.77 -1.82 3.06
N ARG A 121 -27.99 -0.50 3.20
CA ARG A 121 -29.33 0.10 3.38
C ARG A 121 -30.22 -0.09 2.15
N TYR A 122 -29.67 0.07 0.95
CA TYR A 122 -30.44 0.02 -0.30
C TYR A 122 -30.39 -1.33 -1.03
N SER A 123 -29.49 -2.25 -0.66
CA SER A 123 -29.36 -3.57 -1.29
C SER A 123 -30.60 -4.44 -1.12
N ASN A 124 -31.37 -4.23 -0.05
CA ASN A 124 -32.60 -4.97 0.21
C ASN A 124 -33.81 -4.41 -0.55
N LYS A 125 -33.75 -3.16 -1.03
CA LYS A 125 -34.84 -2.54 -1.80
C LYS A 125 -35.05 -3.18 -3.17
N PHE A 126 -34.01 -3.79 -3.74
CA PHE A 126 -34.04 -4.46 -5.04
C PHE A 126 -34.14 -5.99 -4.97
N LYS A 127 -34.12 -6.59 -3.77
CA LYS A 127 -34.25 -8.04 -3.58
C LYS A 127 -35.72 -8.52 -3.47
N GLY A 128 -36.67 -7.61 -3.61
CA GLY A 128 -38.11 -7.86 -3.41
C GLY A 128 -38.99 -7.55 -4.63
N ASN A 129 -38.50 -7.77 -5.86
CA ASN A 129 -39.30 -7.85 -7.08
C ASN A 129 -38.90 -9.09 -7.88
#